data_AF-A0A8J3BV39-F1
#
_entry.id   AF-A0A8J3BV39-F1
#
_cell.length_a   1.000
_cell.length_b   1.000
_cell.length_c   1.000
_cell.angle_alpha   90.00
_cell.angle_beta   90.00
_cell.angle_gamma   90.00
#
_symmetry.space_group_name_H-M   'P 1'
#
loop_
_entity.id
_entity.type
_entity.pdbx_description
1 polymer ?
#
loop_
_entity_poly.entity_id
_entity_poly.type
_entity_poly.pdbx_seq_one_letter_code
_entity_poly.pdbx_strand_id
1 'polypeptide(L)'
;MAIHAGDLIHAADRQIDVIGLTATNDTSASTSYITGTSHGVAFTAPTSGAVLIRFGGLLGSNHNVSTLCSYLTLQVRAGATVGSGALVLTAADGNACRYYKPNTAAGYHYSHVEVPYLLTGLTPGNDHNVQTLFRAVVGSAGVAQRWVTVSSANA
;
A
#
# COMPACT_ATOMS: atom_id res chain seq x y z
N MET A 1 -12.27 -39.63 -14.60
CA MET A 1 -11.16 -39.57 -13.63
C MET A 1 -11.71 -38.91 -12.39
N ALA A 2 -11.94 -39.67 -11.33
CA ALA A 2 -12.65 -39.22 -10.13
C ALA A 2 -11.66 -38.77 -9.05
N ILE A 3 -11.85 -37.54 -8.57
CA ILE A 3 -11.18 -36.95 -7.41
C ILE A 3 -11.81 -37.52 -6.12
N HIS A 4 -10.96 -37.93 -5.17
CA HIS A 4 -11.35 -38.61 -3.94
C HIS A 4 -11.34 -37.61 -2.76
N ALA A 5 -12.13 -37.89 -1.72
CA ALA A 5 -12.13 -37.11 -0.49
C ALA A 5 -10.73 -37.16 0.18
N GLY A 6 -10.00 -36.05 0.07
CA GLY A 6 -8.58 -35.96 0.42
C GLY A 6 -7.75 -35.02 -0.45
N ASP A 7 -8.36 -34.18 -1.31
CA ASP A 7 -7.63 -33.17 -2.10
C ASP A 7 -6.90 -32.18 -1.18
N LEU A 8 -5.63 -32.52 -0.91
CA LEU A 8 -4.69 -31.71 -0.16
C LEU A 8 -4.53 -30.36 -0.86
N ILE A 9 -4.58 -29.29 -0.07
CA ILE A 9 -4.22 -27.92 -0.44
C ILE A 9 -3.04 -27.97 -1.42
N HIS A 10 -3.27 -27.53 -2.66
CA HIS A 10 -2.26 -27.57 -3.70
C HIS A 10 -0.99 -26.86 -3.19
N ALA A 11 0.13 -27.59 -3.15
CA ALA A 11 1.46 -27.08 -2.79
C ALA A 11 1.99 -25.93 -3.69
N ALA A 12 1.16 -25.42 -4.61
CA ALA A 12 1.41 -24.29 -5.47
C ALA A 12 0.86 -22.96 -4.94
N ASP A 13 0.05 -22.95 -3.87
CA ASP A 13 -0.27 -21.71 -3.18
C ASP A 13 0.91 -21.34 -2.28
N ARG A 14 1.99 -20.89 -2.92
CA ARG A 14 3.17 -20.40 -2.23
C ARG A 14 2.73 -19.19 -1.42
N GLN A 15 2.71 -19.32 -0.10
CA GLN A 15 2.57 -18.20 0.83
C GLN A 15 3.53 -17.10 0.39
N ILE A 16 2.99 -16.03 -0.17
CA ILE A 16 3.72 -14.81 -0.42
C ILE A 16 3.65 -14.08 0.90
N ASP A 17 4.75 -13.96 1.61
CA ASP A 17 4.87 -12.94 2.66
C ASP A 17 6.08 -12.11 2.28
N VAL A 18 5.82 -11.04 1.53
CA VAL A 18 6.86 -10.09 1.13
C VAL A 18 6.62 -8.80 1.89
N ILE A 19 7.65 -8.33 2.59
CA ILE A 19 7.62 -7.13 3.41
C ILE A 19 8.58 -6.10 2.83
N GLY A 20 8.07 -4.90 2.59
CA GLY A 20 8.88 -3.72 2.29
C GLY A 20 8.78 -2.78 3.48
N LEU A 21 9.92 -2.45 4.10
CA LEU A 21 10.00 -1.53 5.23
C LEU A 21 10.97 -0.41 4.90
N THR A 22 10.65 0.82 5.31
CA THR A 22 11.64 1.88 5.34
C THR A 22 11.35 2.90 6.45
N ALA A 23 12.42 3.36 7.09
CA ALA A 23 12.37 4.36 8.16
C ALA A 23 12.55 5.82 7.67
N THR A 24 12.84 6.03 6.38
CA THR A 24 13.00 7.37 5.79
C THR A 24 11.70 8.16 5.89
N ASN A 25 11.84 9.42 6.29
CA ASN A 25 10.74 10.36 6.34
C ASN A 25 10.67 11.12 5.03
N ASP A 26 9.48 11.22 4.44
CA ASP A 26 9.23 12.11 3.30
C ASP A 26 8.19 13.15 3.69
N THR A 27 8.31 14.33 3.10
CA THR A 27 7.32 15.40 3.26
C THR A 27 7.03 16.06 1.94
N SER A 28 5.79 16.51 1.74
CA SER A 28 5.39 17.20 0.52
C SER A 28 4.08 17.96 0.70
N ALA A 29 4.01 19.13 0.05
CA ALA A 29 2.78 19.90 -0.09
C ALA A 29 1.97 19.53 -1.35
N SER A 30 2.42 18.52 -2.11
CA SER A 30 1.73 18.08 -3.33
C SER A 30 0.30 17.63 -3.03
N THR A 31 -0.67 18.17 -3.74
CA THR A 31 -2.07 17.73 -3.71
C THR A 31 -2.33 16.53 -4.61
N SER A 32 -1.39 16.21 -5.50
CA SER A 32 -1.35 14.96 -6.27
C SER A 32 -0.59 13.88 -5.51
N TYR A 33 -0.98 12.62 -5.70
CA TYR A 33 -0.23 11.49 -5.16
C TYR A 33 1.18 11.43 -5.73
N ILE A 34 2.16 11.37 -4.83
CA ILE A 34 3.56 11.19 -5.15
C ILE A 34 4.14 10.02 -4.36
N THR A 35 5.20 9.41 -4.89
CA THR A 35 5.94 8.36 -4.21
C THR A 35 6.76 8.87 -3.02
N GLY A 36 7.37 10.05 -3.17
CA GLY A 36 8.53 10.45 -2.35
C GLY A 36 9.70 9.51 -2.63
N THR A 37 10.45 9.16 -1.58
CA THR A 37 11.28 7.95 -1.62
C THR A 37 10.37 6.76 -1.93
N SER A 38 10.71 5.94 -2.93
CA SER A 38 9.82 4.83 -3.33
C SER A 38 9.85 3.72 -2.28
N HIS A 39 8.68 3.28 -1.80
CA HIS A 39 8.56 2.12 -0.91
C HIS A 39 7.48 1.20 -1.39
N GLY A 40 7.86 -0.06 -1.53
CA GLY A 40 7.05 -1.05 -2.17
C GLY A 40 7.69 -2.42 -2.11
N VAL A 41 6.97 -3.40 -2.63
CA VAL A 41 7.46 -4.76 -2.84
C VAL A 41 7.02 -5.27 -4.18
N ALA A 42 7.86 -6.10 -4.79
CA ALA A 42 7.49 -6.94 -5.91
C ALA A 42 6.95 -8.27 -5.42
N PHE A 43 6.03 -8.87 -6.16
CA PHE A 43 5.44 -10.17 -5.88
C PHE A 43 4.97 -10.83 -7.17
N THR A 44 4.88 -12.14 -7.17
CA THR A 44 4.29 -12.92 -8.27
C THR A 44 2.85 -13.25 -7.92
N ALA A 45 1.87 -13.04 -8.80
CA ALA A 45 0.47 -13.31 -8.47
C ALA A 45 0.23 -14.80 -8.14
N PRO A 46 -0.50 -15.14 -7.06
CA PRO A 46 -0.82 -16.52 -6.72
C PRO A 46 -1.78 -17.16 -7.72
N THR A 47 -1.97 -18.47 -7.62
CA THR A 47 -2.88 -19.24 -8.50
C THR A 47 -4.33 -18.76 -8.40
N SER A 48 -4.76 -18.22 -7.26
CA SER A 48 -6.08 -17.62 -7.08
C SER A 48 -6.29 -16.32 -7.86
N GLY A 49 -5.22 -15.68 -8.33
CA GLY A 49 -5.29 -14.34 -8.94
C GLY A 49 -5.68 -13.24 -7.96
N ALA A 50 -5.56 -13.49 -6.65
CA ALA A 50 -5.96 -12.56 -5.60
C ALA A 50 -4.90 -12.45 -4.49
N VAL A 51 -4.67 -11.23 -4.02
CA VAL A 51 -3.74 -10.94 -2.91
C VAL A 51 -4.39 -9.97 -1.91
N LEU A 52 -4.11 -10.17 -0.63
CA LEU A 52 -4.38 -9.19 0.41
C LEU A 52 -3.14 -8.32 0.60
N ILE A 53 -3.30 -7.01 0.38
CA ILE A 53 -2.25 -6.03 0.59
C ILE A 53 -2.56 -5.26 1.86
N ARG A 54 -1.63 -5.22 2.81
CA ARG A 54 -1.72 -4.32 3.95
C ARG A 54 -0.63 -3.28 3.82
N PHE A 55 -0.96 -2.03 4.06
CA PHE A 55 0.03 -0.96 4.02
C PHE A 55 -0.27 0.06 5.12
N GLY A 56 0.79 0.72 5.57
CA GLY A 56 0.67 1.67 6.66
C GLY A 56 1.96 2.37 6.97
N GLY A 57 1.96 3.04 8.11
CA GLY A 57 3.10 3.78 8.65
C GLY A 57 2.63 4.89 9.55
N LEU A 58 3.52 5.85 9.79
CA LEU A 58 3.19 7.11 10.42
C LEU A 58 2.81 8.12 9.35
N LEU A 59 1.57 8.63 9.41
CA LEU A 59 1.08 9.70 8.55
C LEU A 59 0.82 10.94 9.39
N GLY A 60 1.17 12.10 8.85
CA GLY A 60 1.11 13.34 9.60
C GLY A 60 0.96 14.57 8.72
N SER A 61 0.92 15.71 9.39
CA SER A 61 0.97 17.03 8.77
C SER A 61 1.53 18.08 9.72
N ASN A 62 2.17 19.11 9.16
CA ASN A 62 2.64 20.28 9.90
C ASN A 62 1.64 21.44 9.94
N HIS A 63 0.49 21.32 9.26
CA HIS A 63 -0.47 22.41 9.15
C HIS A 63 -1.16 22.69 10.49
N ASN A 64 -1.48 23.96 10.79
CA ASN A 64 -2.03 24.41 12.07
C ASN A 64 -3.56 24.45 12.09
N VAL A 65 -4.20 23.42 11.52
CA VAL A 65 -5.67 23.28 11.48
C VAL A 65 -6.08 21.89 11.96
N SER A 66 -7.27 21.80 12.52
CA SER A 66 -7.86 20.54 12.98
C SER A 66 -8.81 19.95 11.92
N THR A 67 -8.26 19.54 10.78
CA THR A 67 -9.02 18.98 9.65
C THR A 67 -8.35 17.73 9.09
N LEU A 68 -8.94 17.15 8.04
CA LEU A 68 -8.24 16.23 7.17
C LEU A 68 -7.04 16.95 6.54
N CYS A 69 -5.84 16.40 6.70
CA CYS A 69 -4.61 17.05 6.24
C CYS A 69 -3.84 16.26 5.19
N SER A 70 -3.89 14.93 5.22
CA SER A 70 -3.10 14.10 4.32
C SER A 70 -3.69 12.71 4.09
N TYR A 71 -3.27 12.12 2.98
CA TYR A 71 -3.61 10.76 2.60
C TYR A 71 -2.34 9.95 2.33
N LEU A 72 -2.39 8.66 2.69
CA LEU A 72 -1.44 7.62 2.29
C LEU A 72 -2.24 6.51 1.60
N THR A 73 -1.83 6.09 0.42
CA THR A 73 -2.49 5.04 -0.38
C THR A 73 -1.44 4.15 -1.03
N LEU A 74 -1.88 3.21 -1.86
CA LEU A 74 -1.02 2.37 -2.69
C LEU A 74 -1.34 2.54 -4.18
N GLN A 75 -0.43 2.04 -5.01
CA GLN A 75 -0.71 1.68 -6.40
C GLN A 75 -0.07 0.33 -6.69
N VAL A 76 -0.63 -0.39 -7.66
CA VAL A 76 -0.07 -1.67 -8.15
C VAL A 76 0.23 -1.55 -9.63
N ARG A 77 1.38 -2.07 -10.03
CA ARG A 77 1.86 -2.10 -11.42
C ARG A 77 2.28 -3.50 -11.82
N ALA A 78 2.33 -3.74 -13.13
CA ALA A 78 2.88 -4.97 -13.70
C ALA A 78 4.42 -4.96 -13.67
N GLY A 79 5.03 -6.14 -13.54
CA GLY A 79 6.47 -6.36 -13.54
C GLY A 79 7.12 -6.34 -12.15
N ALA A 80 8.33 -6.89 -12.08
CA ALA A 80 9.07 -7.12 -10.83
C ALA A 80 9.82 -5.88 -10.29
N THR A 81 9.81 -4.75 -11.00
CA THR A 81 10.52 -3.54 -10.58
C THR A 81 9.56 -2.54 -9.95
N VAL A 82 9.70 -2.30 -8.64
CA VAL A 82 8.89 -1.34 -7.89
C VAL A 82 8.89 0.04 -8.57
N GLY A 83 7.69 0.54 -8.86
CA GLY A 83 7.49 1.86 -9.48
C GLY A 83 7.58 1.88 -11.00
N SER A 84 7.86 0.75 -11.64
CA SER A 84 7.88 0.60 -13.10
C SER A 84 6.68 -0.20 -13.61
N GLY A 85 6.45 -0.14 -14.93
CA GLY A 85 5.43 -0.93 -15.62
C GLY A 85 4.03 -0.28 -15.66
N ALA A 86 3.11 -0.97 -16.34
CA ALA A 86 1.74 -0.52 -16.54
C ALA A 86 0.94 -0.53 -15.23
N LEU A 87 0.03 0.42 -15.06
CA LEU A 87 -0.86 0.47 -13.89
C LEU A 87 -1.87 -0.68 -13.93
N VAL A 88 -1.97 -1.39 -12.81
CA VAL A 88 -2.99 -2.42 -12.53
C VAL A 88 -4.01 -1.86 -11.54
N LEU A 89 -3.54 -1.13 -10.53
CA LEU A 89 -4.38 -0.40 -9.58
C LEU A 89 -3.86 1.03 -9.42
N THR A 90 -4.73 2.00 -9.68
CA THR A 90 -4.42 3.43 -9.55
C THR A 90 -4.61 3.91 -8.11
N ALA A 91 -3.72 4.79 -7.66
CA ALA A 91 -3.85 5.48 -6.38
C ALA A 91 -5.14 6.30 -6.30
N ALA A 92 -5.91 6.13 -5.22
CA ALA A 92 -7.18 6.82 -5.00
C ALA A 92 -7.47 7.05 -3.52
N ASP A 93 -8.22 8.12 -3.23
CA ASP A 93 -8.64 8.50 -1.86
C ASP A 93 -9.57 7.46 -1.22
N GLY A 94 -10.32 6.72 -2.04
CA GLY A 94 -11.26 5.69 -1.57
C GLY A 94 -10.59 4.54 -0.83
N ASN A 95 -9.32 4.28 -1.16
CA ASN A 95 -8.53 3.17 -0.61
C ASN A 95 -7.39 3.68 0.30
N ALA A 96 -7.45 4.94 0.72
CA ALA A 96 -6.36 5.61 1.42
C ALA A 96 -6.56 5.65 2.94
N CYS A 97 -5.45 5.49 3.67
CA CYS A 97 -5.32 5.98 5.03
C CYS A 97 -5.51 7.50 5.05
N ARG A 98 -6.17 8.01 6.10
CA ARG A 98 -6.47 9.43 6.27
C ARG A 98 -5.88 9.92 7.58
N TYR A 99 -5.24 11.08 7.55
CA TYR A 99 -4.81 11.75 8.76
C TYR A 99 -5.61 13.02 9.00
N TYR A 100 -6.34 13.01 10.12
CA TYR A 100 -6.99 14.18 10.68
C TYR A 100 -6.13 14.71 11.81
N LYS A 101 -5.64 15.94 11.69
CA LYS A 101 -4.84 16.51 12.78
C LYS A 101 -5.78 16.82 13.95
N PRO A 102 -5.45 16.39 15.18
CA PRO A 102 -6.37 16.53 16.32
C PRO A 102 -6.35 17.92 16.98
N ASN A 103 -5.42 18.80 16.59
CA ASN A 103 -5.25 20.12 17.17
C ASN A 103 -4.55 21.09 16.20
N THR A 104 -4.44 22.36 16.60
CA THR A 104 -3.82 23.44 15.81
C THR A 104 -2.36 23.68 16.17
N ALA A 105 -1.72 22.80 16.95
CA ALA A 105 -0.33 22.99 17.35
C ALA A 105 0.62 22.97 16.14
N ALA A 106 1.68 23.75 16.20
CA ALA A 106 2.66 23.83 15.12
C ALA A 106 3.56 22.57 15.05
N GLY A 107 4.08 22.28 13.86
CA GLY A 107 5.00 21.16 13.65
C GLY A 107 4.31 19.86 13.23
N TYR A 108 5.13 18.88 12.85
CA TYR A 108 4.63 17.58 12.38
C TYR A 108 4.07 16.78 13.54
N HIS A 109 2.79 16.44 13.41
CA HIS A 109 2.11 15.49 14.27
C HIS A 109 1.83 14.25 13.44
N TYR A 110 2.24 13.10 13.95
CA TYR A 110 2.10 11.82 13.30
C TYR A 110 1.10 10.94 14.05
N SER A 111 0.38 10.11 13.31
CA SER A 111 -0.39 9.01 13.85
C SER A 111 -0.16 7.76 13.02
N HIS A 112 -0.20 6.61 13.69
CA HIS A 112 -0.13 5.34 13.01
C HIS A 112 -1.41 5.13 12.19
N VAL A 113 -1.23 4.72 10.93
CA VAL A 113 -2.33 4.42 10.02
C VAL A 113 -2.06 3.12 9.29
N GLU A 114 -3.13 2.38 9.02
CA GLU A 114 -3.08 1.13 8.27
C GLU A 114 -4.40 0.92 7.52
N VAL A 115 -4.33 0.40 6.29
CA VAL A 115 -5.48 -0.07 5.52
C VAL A 115 -5.16 -1.43 4.88
N PRO A 116 -6.03 -2.45 5.06
CA PRO A 116 -6.02 -3.65 4.23
C PRO A 116 -6.77 -3.41 2.91
N TYR A 117 -6.28 -4.01 1.83
CA TYR A 117 -6.88 -3.93 0.49
C TYR A 117 -6.81 -5.30 -0.20
N LEU A 118 -7.96 -5.85 -0.56
CA LEU A 118 -8.04 -7.08 -1.36
C LEU A 118 -7.97 -6.72 -2.84
N LEU A 119 -6.91 -7.15 -3.52
CA LEU A 119 -6.76 -7.03 -4.96
C LEU A 119 -7.08 -8.37 -5.62
N THR A 120 -7.96 -8.36 -6.61
CA THR A 120 -8.38 -9.54 -7.38
C THR A 120 -8.18 -9.31 -8.87
N GLY A 121 -8.31 -10.37 -9.67
CA GLY A 121 -8.20 -10.30 -11.13
C GLY A 121 -6.76 -10.19 -11.63
N LEU A 122 -5.78 -10.57 -10.82
CA LEU A 122 -4.39 -10.68 -11.27
C LEU A 122 -4.23 -11.96 -12.11
N THR A 123 -3.44 -11.87 -13.18
CA THR A 123 -3.08 -13.05 -13.97
C THR A 123 -2.13 -13.92 -13.15
N PRO A 124 -2.49 -15.18 -12.81
CA PRO A 124 -1.63 -16.06 -12.03
C PRO A 124 -0.23 -16.23 -12.61
N GLY A 125 0.79 -16.24 -11.76
CA GLY A 125 2.19 -16.42 -12.16
C GLY A 125 2.87 -15.19 -12.76
N ASN A 126 2.14 -14.10 -13.04
CA ASN A 126 2.75 -12.86 -13.52
C ASN A 126 3.33 -12.04 -12.35
N ASP A 127 4.44 -11.36 -12.61
CA ASP A 127 5.03 -10.45 -11.65
C ASP A 127 4.31 -9.10 -11.60
N HIS A 128 4.21 -8.57 -10.40
CA HIS A 128 3.62 -7.29 -10.06
C HIS A 128 4.46 -6.59 -9.00
N ASN A 129 4.22 -5.29 -8.85
CA ASN A 129 4.78 -4.51 -7.75
C ASN A 129 3.76 -3.57 -7.16
N VAL A 130 3.78 -3.44 -5.84
CA VAL A 130 3.00 -2.46 -5.09
C VAL A 130 3.94 -1.41 -4.54
N GLN A 131 3.50 -0.16 -4.49
CA GLN A 131 4.19 0.89 -3.75
C GLN A 131 3.20 1.83 -3.07
N THR A 132 3.65 2.47 -1.99
CA THR A 132 2.87 3.48 -1.29
C THR A 132 3.06 4.87 -1.90
N LEU A 133 2.02 5.68 -1.87
CA LEU A 133 2.03 7.08 -2.28
C LEU A 133 1.32 7.93 -1.25
N PHE A 134 1.69 9.19 -1.16
CA PHE A 134 1.03 10.13 -0.27
C PHE A 134 0.77 11.46 -0.95
N ARG A 135 -0.17 12.22 -0.37
CA ARG A 135 -0.47 13.58 -0.79
C ARG A 135 -0.95 14.41 0.39
N ALA A 136 -0.74 15.71 0.28
CA ALA A 136 -1.39 16.68 1.13
C ALA A 136 -2.83 16.94 0.65
N VAL A 137 -3.69 17.23 1.62
CA VAL A 137 -4.99 17.88 1.40
C VAL A 137 -4.84 19.37 1.72
N VAL A 138 -4.16 19.66 2.84
CA VAL A 138 -3.79 21.01 3.27
C VAL A 138 -2.39 21.00 3.89
N GLY A 139 -1.65 22.09 3.71
CA GLY A 139 -0.26 22.22 4.20
C GLY A 139 0.68 21.16 3.61
N SER A 140 1.63 20.67 4.42
CA SER A 140 2.52 19.58 4.03
C SER A 140 2.10 18.27 4.70
N ALA A 141 2.02 17.21 3.92
CA ALA A 141 1.93 15.85 4.42
C ALA A 141 3.32 15.37 4.85
N GLY A 142 3.37 14.59 5.93
CA GLY A 142 4.57 13.86 6.35
C GLY A 142 4.26 12.38 6.41
N VAL A 143 5.18 11.55 5.92
CA VAL A 143 5.12 10.09 6.03
C VAL A 143 6.43 9.56 6.60
N ALA A 144 6.34 8.58 7.49
CA ALA A 144 7.48 7.96 8.15
C ALA A 144 7.17 6.49 8.45
N GLN A 145 8.21 5.67 8.63
CA GLN A 145 8.08 4.25 9.00
C GLN A 145 7.08 3.50 8.10
N ARG A 146 7.15 3.75 6.79
CA ARG A 146 6.21 3.17 5.82
C ARG A 146 6.48 1.69 5.64
N TRP A 147 5.41 0.93 5.53
CA TRP A 147 5.49 -0.50 5.30
C TRP A 147 4.38 -0.97 4.37
N VAL A 148 4.65 -2.05 3.66
CA VAL A 148 3.67 -2.79 2.86
C VAL A 148 3.94 -4.28 3.01
N THR A 149 2.88 -5.05 3.15
CA THR A 149 2.89 -6.51 3.11
C THR A 149 1.90 -6.99 2.05
N VAL A 150 2.28 -8.06 1.36
CA VAL A 150 1.43 -8.74 0.38
C VAL A 150 1.35 -10.20 0.80
N SER A 151 0.12 -10.68 0.98
CA SER A 151 -0.18 -12.10 1.22
C SER A 151 -1.12 -12.69 0.19
N SER A 152 -1.04 -14.01 -0.02
CA SER A 152 -2.05 -14.70 -0.83
C SER A 152 -3.43 -14.49 -0.19
N ALA A 153 -4.44 -14.23 -1.02
CA ALA A 153 -5.82 -14.31 -0.57
C ALA A 153 -6.32 -15.71 -0.95
N ASN A 154 -6.35 -16.60 0.04
CA ASN A 154 -6.92 -17.93 -0.12
C ASN A 154 -8.44 -17.74 -0.26
N ALA A 155 -9.01 -18.20 -1.38
CA ALA A 155 -10.45 -18.30 -1.57
C ALA A 155 -11.00 -19.55 -0.87
#